data_AF-A0A2G6HLL6-F1
#
_entry.id   AF-A0A2G6HLL6-F1
#
_cell.length_a   1.000
_cell.length_b   1.000
_cell.length_c   1.000
_cell.angle_alpha   90.00
_cell.angle_beta   90.00
_cell.angle_gamma   90.00
#
_symmetry.space_group_name_H-M   'P 1'
#
loop_
_entity.id
_entity.type
_entity.pdbx_description
1 polymer ?
#
loop_
_entity_poly.entity_id
_entity_poly.type
_entity_poly.pdbx_seq_one_letter_code
_entity_poly.pdbx_strand_id
1 'polypeptide(L)' 'MNISEALTSRKSVRAFQDRDIEKEKIVKLLEAARYAPSGTNAQPWQVAVVQGEKRKKLTQAMEAA' A
#
# COMPACT_ATOMS: atom_id res chain seq x y z
N MET A 1 6.62 4.09 -19.88
CA MET A 1 6.57 2.76 -19.27
C MET A 1 5.25 2.10 -19.65
N ASN A 2 5.29 0.88 -20.18
CA ASN A 2 4.10 0.07 -20.44
C ASN A 2 3.84 -0.91 -19.28
N ILE A 3 2.73 -1.65 -19.35
CA ILE A 3 2.31 -2.58 -18.27
C ILE A 3 3.38 -3.66 -18.05
N SER A 4 3.89 -4.28 -19.11
CA SER A 4 4.87 -5.35 -19.02
C SER A 4 6.17 -4.89 -18.35
N GLU A 5 6.65 -3.70 -18.70
CA GLU A 5 7.81 -3.08 -18.04
C GLU A 5 7.54 -2.82 -16.56
N ALA A 6 6.35 -2.33 -16.19
CA ALA A 6 5.98 -2.07 -14.80
C ALA A 6 5.98 -3.35 -13.94
N LEU A 7 5.54 -4.46 -14.52
CA LEU A 7 5.52 -5.75 -13.85
C LEU A 7 6.93 -6.31 -13.63
N THR A 8 7.83 -6.19 -14.61
CA THR A 8 9.18 -6.77 -14.51
C THR A 8 10.16 -5.88 -13.75
N SER A 9 9.96 -4.56 -13.73
CA SER A 9 10.88 -3.64 -13.05
C SER A 9 10.58 -3.46 -11.56
N ARG A 10 9.41 -3.90 -11.07
CA ARG A 10 9.04 -3.73 -9.65
C ARG A 10 10.02 -4.48 -8.73
N LYS A 11 10.25 -3.95 -7.53
CA LYS A 11 11.10 -4.58 -6.52
C LYS A 11 10.39 -4.58 -5.17
N SER A 12 10.63 -5.61 -4.36
CA SER A 12 10.28 -5.59 -2.94
C SER A 12 11.28 -4.72 -2.20
N VAL A 13 10.92 -3.44 -2.01
CA VAL A 13 11.75 -2.44 -1.32
C VAL A 13 11.75 -2.72 0.18
N ARG A 14 12.94 -2.71 0.79
CA ARG A 14 13.14 -3.01 2.24
C ARG A 14 13.70 -1.85 3.05
N ALA A 15 14.08 -0.75 2.40
CA ALA A 15 14.53 0.48 3.03
C ALA A 15 13.87 1.67 2.32
N PHE A 16 13.29 2.58 3.09
CA PHE A 16 12.53 3.72 2.58
C PHE A 16 13.18 5.02 3.06
N GLN A 17 12.99 6.08 2.28
CA GLN A 17 13.37 7.43 2.71
C GLN A 17 12.49 7.85 3.88
N ASP A 18 13.04 8.65 4.81
CA ASP A 18 12.26 9.28 5.87
C ASP A 18 11.51 10.49 5.33
N ARG A 19 10.52 10.22 4.47
CA ARG A 19 9.69 11.20 3.80
C ARG A 19 8.25 10.71 3.74
N ASP A 20 7.33 11.57 4.15
CA ASP A 20 5.91 11.30 4.04
C ASP A 20 5.42 11.37 2.58
N ILE A 21 4.34 10.65 2.32
CA ILE A 21 3.65 10.64 1.03
C ILE A 21 2.42 11.53 1.14
N GLU A 22 2.18 12.33 0.11
CA GLU A 22 1.01 13.20 -0.01
C GLU A 22 -0.27 12.36 -0.01
N LYS A 23 -1.29 12.84 0.72
CA LYS A 23 -2.55 12.12 0.93
C LYS A 23 -3.24 11.77 -0.39
N GLU A 24 -3.17 12.67 -1.37
CA GLU A 24 -3.80 12.54 -2.68
C GLU A 24 -3.22 11.35 -3.46
N LYS A 25 -1.92 11.06 -3.30
CA LYS A 25 -1.31 9.89 -3.93
C LYS A 25 -1.83 8.60 -3.32
N ILE A 26 -2.03 8.58 -2.00
CA ILE A 26 -2.59 7.41 -1.29
C ILE A 26 -4.02 7.17 -1.75
N VAL A 27 -4.85 8.22 -1.78
CA VAL A 27 -6.25 8.11 -2.24
C VAL A 27 -6.30 7.62 -3.68
N LYS A 28 -5.48 8.17 -4.58
CA LYS A 28 -5.42 7.73 -5.98
C LYS A 28 -5.06 6.25 -6.13
N LEU A 29 -4.16 5.73 -5.29
CA LEU A 29 -3.81 4.30 -5.26
C LEU A 29 -4.98 3.44 -4.80
N LEU A 30 -5.68 3.86 -3.75
CA LEU A 30 -6.83 3.12 -3.22
C LEU A 30 -8.03 3.12 -4.19
N GLU A 31 -8.26 4.24 -4.87
CA GLU A 31 -9.25 4.32 -5.96
C GLU A 31 -8.94 3.37 -7.11
N ALA A 32 -7.66 3.15 -7.45
CA ALA A 32 -7.30 2.14 -8.44
C ALA A 32 -7.51 0.72 -7.88
N ALA A 33 -7.09 0.47 -6.64
CA ALA A 33 -7.14 -0.85 -6.02
C ALA A 33 -8.59 -1.35 -5.80
N ARG A 34 -9.55 -0.45 -5.53
CA ARG A 34 -10.95 -0.84 -5.26
C ARG A 34 -11.66 -1.49 -6.46
N TYR A 35 -11.14 -1.31 -7.68
CA TYR A 35 -11.66 -1.95 -8.90
C TYR A 35 -11.12 -3.37 -9.11
N ALA A 36 -10.29 -3.89 -8.21
CA ALA A 36 -9.84 -5.28 -8.29
C ALA A 36 -11.07 -6.23 -8.28
N PRO A 37 -11.14 -7.21 -9.18
CA PRO A 37 -12.21 -8.18 -9.17
C PRO A 37 -12.15 -9.03 -7.90
N SER A 38 -13.30 -9.47 -7.42
CA SER A 38 -13.44 -10.42 -6.32
C SER A 38 -14.49 -11.47 -6.67
N GLY A 39 -14.37 -12.68 -6.12
CA GLY A 39 -15.36 -13.74 -6.31
C GLY A 39 -16.75 -13.22 -5.95
N THR A 40 -17.71 -13.40 -6.87
CA THR A 40 -19.09 -12.88 -6.74
C THR A 40 -19.19 -11.39 -6.36
N ASN A 41 -18.17 -10.60 -6.68
CA ASN A 41 -18.03 -9.19 -6.25
C ASN A 41 -18.13 -8.99 -4.71
N ALA A 42 -17.73 -10.00 -3.92
CA ALA A 42 -17.85 -9.97 -2.47
C ALA A 42 -17.02 -8.87 -1.80
N GLN A 43 -15.99 -8.36 -2.47
CA GLN A 43 -15.08 -7.33 -1.98
C GLN A 43 -14.67 -7.55 -0.50
N PRO A 44 -14.15 -8.74 -0.14
CA PRO A 44 -14.00 -9.16 1.26
C PRO A 44 -12.74 -8.57 1.90
N TRP A 45 -12.53 -7.26 1.75
CA TRP A 45 -11.37 -6.56 2.25
C TRP A 45 -11.76 -5.26 2.96
N GLN A 46 -10.99 -4.92 3.99
CA GLN A 46 -11.01 -3.62 4.63
C GLN A 46 -9.58 -3.09 4.63
N VAL A 47 -9.41 -1.81 4.28
CA VAL A 47 -8.09 -1.20 4.18
C VAL A 47 -7.98 -0.09 5.21
N ALA A 48 -6.96 -0.19 6.07
CA ALA A 48 -6.57 0.86 7.00
C ALA A 48 -5.27 1.51 6.52
N VAL A 49 -5.25 2.84 6.48
CA VAL A 49 -4.04 3.62 6.20
C VAL A 49 -3.50 4.17 7.51
N VAL A 50 -2.23 3.93 7.79
CA VAL A 50 -1.52 4.48 8.96
C VAL A 50 -0.32 5.30 8.53
N GLN A 51 -0.15 6.47 9.15
CA GLN A 51 0.96 7.39 8.94
C GLN A 51 1.50 7.89 10.29
N GLY A 52 2.67 8.54 10.27
CA GLY A 52 3.28 9.14 11.46
C GLY A 52 3.46 8.16 12.62
N GLU A 53 3.04 8.58 13.81
CA GLU A 53 3.20 7.79 15.05
C GLU A 53 2.48 6.44 15.01
N LYS A 54 1.27 6.36 14.42
CA LYS A 54 0.53 5.10 14.30
C LYS A 54 1.29 4.07 13.46
N ARG A 55 1.91 4.51 12.36
CA ARG A 55 2.77 3.66 11.53
C ARG A 55 3.95 3.12 12.35
N LYS A 56 4.64 4.01 13.09
CA LYS A 56 5.77 3.63 13.94
C LYS A 56 5.40 2.58 14.99
N LYS A 57 4.28 2.78 15.69
CA LYS A 57 3.75 1.82 16.68
C LYS A 57 3.45 0.45 16.05
N LEU A 58 2.82 0.43 14.87
CA LEU A 58 2.55 -0.81 14.16
C LEU A 58 3.84 -1.54 13.78
N THR A 59 4.83 -0.82 13.23
CA THR A 59 6.13 -1.41 12.86
C THR A 59 6.83 -2.03 14.07
N GLN A 60 6.89 -1.31 15.18
CA GLN A 60 7.49 -1.81 16.42
C GLN A 60 6.80 -3.07 16.95
N ALA A 61 5.46 -3.11 16.89
CA ALA A 61 4.69 -4.29 17.31
C ALA A 61 4.95 -5.51 16.41
N MET A 62 5.16 -5.30 15.10
CA MET A 62 5.48 -6.37 14.16
C MET A 62 6.91 -6.91 14.31
N GLU A 63 7.87 -6.07 14.71
CA GLU A 63 9.26 -6.49 14.94
C GLU A 63 9.45 -7.25 16.26
N ALA A 64 8.57 -7.02 17.24
CA ALA A 64 8.61 -7.67 18.54
C ALA A 64 7.90 -9.03 18.60
N ALA A 65 7.13 -9.39 17.57
CA ALA A 65 6.40 -10.64 17.45
C ALA A 65 7.24 -11.73 16.76
#